data_AF-A0AAD7YQP5-F1
#
_entry.id   AF-A0AAD7YQP5-F1
#
_cell.length_a   1.000
_cell.length_b   1.000
_cell.length_c   1.000
_cell.angle_alpha   90.00
_cell.angle_beta   90.00
_cell.angle_gamma   90.00
#
_symmetry.space_group_name_H-M   'P 1'
#
loop_
_entity.id
_entity.type
_entity.pdbx_description
1 polymer ?
#
loop_
_entity_poly.entity_id
_entity_poly.type
_entity_poly.pdbx_seq_one_letter_code
_entity_poly.pdbx_strand_id
1 'polypeptide(L)'
;MLSAILFSSICVLVQSTDPTVTIDGHKIIGIADPGGFAKYLGIPYADVDPKFPFSPSKPHPAFTQDFVANEAKSCLRIENEFIFGTIDCLTLDIYVPNAPGVLLPVMVWIKRESEFKHNEKKFAGVESFISEHPRNIKSSKASSTPIIIGYGDLPPMPAPVMYEIWISDFDMKEDSEDYRFAYDVVRQFYFEEEKVNASNLLIDYLLRYPIHRMAELLLQNGATNVYRYVFSYNGGRIIKDPLDFFIGNEINYLLDDAVFDKTTTREDKFIIDVITTLWTNFAKFGNPTPQITELTPIKWKPITKKTHPYLNIDLKVSEGSRPAHDRMTFWHMFYKLYKAYLR
;
A
#
# COMPACT_ATOMS: atom_id res chain seq x y z
N MET A 1 -54.67 28.38 32.95
CA MET A 1 -54.26 27.03 32.55
C MET A 1 -52.86 27.11 32.00
N LEU A 2 -51.89 26.63 32.77
CA LEU A 2 -50.51 26.42 32.32
C LEU A 2 -50.48 25.26 31.33
N SER A 3 -49.65 25.36 30.29
CA SER A 3 -48.89 24.24 29.74
C SER A 3 -47.79 24.79 28.81
N ALA A 4 -46.59 24.93 29.36
CA ALA A 4 -45.37 25.06 28.58
C ALA A 4 -44.91 23.64 28.20
N ILE A 5 -44.80 23.36 26.91
CA ILE A 5 -44.26 22.09 26.41
C ILE A 5 -42.74 22.25 26.32
N LEU A 6 -42.03 21.70 27.30
CA LEU A 6 -40.59 21.48 27.23
C LEU A 6 -40.33 20.33 26.24
N PHE A 7 -39.80 20.64 25.07
CA PHE A 7 -39.07 19.64 24.29
C PHE A 7 -37.68 19.49 24.92
N SER A 8 -37.55 18.58 25.88
CA SER A 8 -36.23 18.11 26.29
C SER A 8 -35.67 17.28 25.14
N SER A 9 -34.84 17.90 24.31
CA SER A 9 -33.95 17.18 23.41
C SER A 9 -32.96 16.43 24.30
N ILE A 10 -33.28 15.16 24.60
CA ILE A 10 -32.33 14.24 25.23
C ILE A 10 -31.30 13.94 24.15
N CYS A 11 -30.31 14.83 24.04
CA CYS A 11 -29.07 14.52 23.37
C CYS A 11 -28.39 13.47 24.26
N VAL A 12 -28.54 12.20 23.92
CA VAL A 12 -27.67 11.16 24.44
C VAL A 12 -26.29 11.48 23.88
N LEU A 13 -25.53 12.27 24.63
CA LEU A 13 -24.09 12.39 24.49
C LEU A 13 -23.55 10.97 24.66
N VAL A 14 -23.28 10.31 23.53
CA VAL A 14 -22.37 9.17 23.48
C VAL A 14 -21.12 9.63 24.23
N GLN A 15 -20.75 8.91 25.29
CA GLN A 15 -19.60 9.23 26.12
C GLN A 15 -18.35 9.30 25.23
N SER A 16 -18.03 10.52 24.78
CA SER A 16 -16.73 10.87 24.26
C SER A 16 -15.78 10.70 25.44
N THR A 17 -15.11 9.55 25.52
CA THR A 17 -13.91 9.41 26.34
C THR A 17 -12.98 10.54 25.89
N ASP A 18 -12.67 11.48 26.77
CA ASP A 18 -11.72 12.56 26.51
C ASP A 18 -10.42 11.94 25.95
N PRO A 19 -10.09 12.13 24.66
CA PRO A 19 -8.97 11.48 23.99
C PRO A 19 -7.66 12.19 24.36
N THR A 20 -7.33 12.16 25.65
CA THR A 20 -6.14 12.81 26.18
C THR A 20 -5.20 11.77 26.75
N VAL A 21 -3.94 11.80 26.31
CA VAL A 21 -2.86 10.95 26.86
C VAL A 21 -1.76 11.83 27.47
N THR A 22 -1.02 11.30 28.45
CA THR A 22 0.12 12.01 29.04
C THR A 22 1.41 11.37 28.60
N ILE A 23 2.29 12.17 28.01
CA ILE A 23 3.65 11.78 27.59
C ILE A 23 4.61 12.77 28.23
N ASP A 24 5.61 12.27 28.97
CA ASP A 24 6.64 13.08 29.64
C ASP A 24 6.09 14.22 30.52
N GLY A 25 4.93 14.00 31.15
CA GLY A 25 4.27 14.99 32.00
C GLY A 25 3.41 16.03 31.27
N HIS A 26 3.32 15.95 29.94
CA HIS A 26 2.51 16.83 29.10
C HIS A 26 1.33 16.11 28.48
N LYS A 27 0.23 16.84 28.29
CA LYS A 27 -0.98 16.29 27.67
C LYS A 27 -0.88 16.35 26.15
N ILE A 28 -1.21 15.24 25.50
CA ILE A 28 -1.45 15.17 24.07
C ILE A 28 -2.96 15.01 23.89
N ILE A 29 -3.59 16.02 23.32
CA ILE A 29 -5.04 16.18 23.27
C ILE A 29 -5.51 15.85 21.85
N GLY A 30 -6.18 14.71 21.69
CA GLY A 30 -6.71 14.24 20.40
C GLY A 30 -8.15 14.67 20.13
N ILE A 31 -8.79 14.00 19.18
CA ILE A 31 -10.18 14.19 18.77
C ILE A 31 -10.93 12.86 18.92
N ALA A 32 -12.10 12.88 19.56
CA ALA A 32 -13.00 11.73 19.58
C ALA A 32 -13.78 11.70 18.27
N ASP A 33 -13.73 10.57 17.57
CA ASP A 33 -14.47 10.35 16.33
C ASP A 33 -15.84 9.73 16.61
N PRO A 34 -16.93 10.19 15.94
CA PRO A 34 -18.24 9.55 16.04
C PRO A 34 -18.26 8.05 15.71
N GLY A 35 -17.27 7.56 14.96
CA GLY A 35 -17.06 6.15 14.68
C GLY A 35 -16.54 5.32 15.86
N GLY A 36 -16.33 5.91 17.05
CA GLY A 36 -15.96 5.19 18.27
C GLY A 36 -14.46 4.96 18.46
N PHE A 37 -13.63 5.82 17.88
CA PHE A 37 -12.17 5.79 18.03
C PHE A 37 -11.61 7.20 18.29
N ALA A 38 -10.41 7.29 18.83
CA ALA A 38 -9.68 8.54 19.03
C ALA A 38 -8.69 8.78 17.88
N LYS A 39 -8.50 10.05 17.51
CA LYS A 39 -7.53 10.52 16.51
C LYS A 39 -6.52 11.45 17.17
N TYR A 40 -5.24 11.24 16.89
CA TYR A 40 -4.16 12.15 17.26
C TYR A 40 -3.41 12.51 15.97
N LEU A 41 -3.66 13.69 15.45
CA LEU A 41 -3.17 14.12 14.14
C LEU A 41 -1.93 15.01 14.28
N GLY A 42 -0.99 14.88 13.34
CA GLY A 42 0.18 15.75 13.27
C GLY A 42 1.19 15.59 14.41
N ILE A 43 1.27 14.40 15.02
CA ILE A 43 2.23 14.13 16.10
C ILE A 43 3.66 14.14 15.54
N PRO A 44 4.56 15.05 15.97
CA PRO A 44 5.92 15.11 15.45
C PRO A 44 6.73 13.90 15.92
N TYR A 45 7.43 13.24 14.99
CA TYR A 45 8.38 12.16 15.30
C TYR A 45 9.83 12.55 15.04
N ALA A 46 10.07 13.60 14.24
CA ALA A 46 11.38 14.12 13.94
C ALA A 46 11.32 15.61 13.56
N ASP A 47 12.47 16.27 13.62
CA ASP A 47 12.64 17.68 13.28
C ASP A 47 13.44 17.80 11.98
N VAL A 48 13.07 18.81 11.18
CA VAL A 48 13.80 19.24 9.98
C VAL A 48 14.51 20.57 10.29
N ASP A 49 15.79 20.69 9.90
CA ASP A 49 16.50 21.96 9.97
C ASP A 49 16.07 22.85 8.78
N PRO A 50 15.35 23.96 8.99
CA PRO A 50 14.87 24.81 7.90
C PRO A 50 16.01 25.51 7.14
N LYS A 51 17.21 25.62 7.73
CA LYS A 51 18.40 26.16 7.05
C LYS A 51 19.09 25.11 6.19
N PHE A 52 18.94 23.83 6.54
CA PHE A 52 19.56 22.69 5.87
C PHE A 52 18.54 21.56 5.65
N PRO A 53 17.48 21.77 4.85
CA PRO A 53 16.34 20.84 4.74
C PRO A 53 16.69 19.48 4.10
N PHE A 54 17.89 19.35 3.53
CA PHE A 54 18.40 18.10 2.95
C PHE A 54 19.38 17.35 3.89
N SER A 55 19.59 17.85 5.11
CA SER A 55 20.37 17.15 6.13
C SER A 55 19.55 16.04 6.79
N PRO A 56 20.20 15.04 7.43
CA PRO A 56 19.48 14.03 8.20
C PRO A 56 18.55 14.67 9.24
N SER A 57 17.34 14.14 9.37
CA SER A 57 16.41 14.58 10.40
C SER A 57 16.93 14.24 11.80
N LYS A 58 16.47 15.01 12.79
CA LYS A 58 16.79 14.77 14.20
C LYS A 58 15.56 14.19 14.90
N PRO A 59 15.70 13.29 15.89
CA PRO A 59 14.57 12.87 16.70
C PRO A 59 13.89 14.07 17.37
N HIS A 60 12.57 14.05 17.46
CA HIS A 60 11.80 15.11 18.13
C HIS A 60 12.25 15.25 19.61
N PRO A 61 12.49 16.47 20.14
CA PRO A 61 13.15 16.71 21.44
C PRO A 61 12.27 16.46 22.68
N ALA A 62 11.25 15.61 22.58
CA ALA A 62 10.15 15.43 23.54
C ALA A 62 9.28 16.68 23.72
N PHE A 63 8.08 16.49 24.26
CA PHE A 63 7.14 17.58 24.49
C PHE A 63 7.57 18.40 25.72
N THR A 64 7.55 19.73 25.59
CA THR A 64 7.82 20.66 26.72
C THR A 64 6.57 21.40 27.19
N GLN A 65 5.45 21.19 26.50
CA GLN A 65 4.14 21.76 26.79
C GLN A 65 3.05 20.82 26.27
N ASP A 66 1.81 21.03 26.73
CA ASP A 66 0.65 20.33 26.19
C ASP A 66 0.54 20.56 24.68
N PHE A 67 0.21 19.51 23.93
CA PHE A 67 0.11 19.50 22.47
C PHE A 67 -1.30 19.13 22.03
N VAL A 68 -1.86 19.93 21.12
CA VAL A 68 -3.17 19.67 20.52
C VAL A 68 -2.96 18.93 19.20
N ALA A 69 -3.32 17.65 19.17
CA ALA A 69 -3.11 16.75 18.05
C ALA A 69 -4.36 16.66 17.17
N ASN A 70 -4.75 17.78 16.56
CA ASN A 70 -5.99 17.91 15.79
C ASN A 70 -5.81 18.30 14.32
N GLU A 71 -4.58 18.49 13.86
CA GLU A 71 -4.25 18.92 12.50
C GLU A 71 -3.19 18.01 11.89
N ALA A 72 -3.53 17.33 10.79
CA ALA A 72 -2.57 16.54 10.02
C ALA A 72 -1.69 17.47 9.18
N LYS A 73 -0.40 17.14 9.04
CA LYS A 73 0.53 17.88 8.18
C LYS A 73 0.91 17.04 6.95
N SER A 74 1.16 17.72 5.84
CA SER A 74 1.66 17.09 4.62
C SER A 74 2.97 17.74 4.20
N CYS A 75 3.87 16.94 3.62
CA CYS A 75 5.11 17.43 3.07
C CYS A 75 4.88 18.28 1.82
N LEU A 76 5.88 19.10 1.49
CA LEU A 76 5.82 19.96 0.32
C LEU A 76 5.59 19.14 -0.96
N ARG A 77 4.53 19.49 -1.70
CA ARG A 77 4.20 18.90 -3.00
C ARG A 77 3.75 19.97 -3.97
N ILE A 78 4.01 19.73 -5.25
CA ILE A 78 3.55 20.58 -6.35
C ILE A 78 2.37 19.88 -7.03
N GLU A 79 1.23 20.55 -7.10
CA GLU A 79 0.03 20.06 -7.76
C GLU A 79 -0.57 21.20 -8.60
N ASN A 80 -0.70 21.00 -9.92
CA ASN A 80 -1.21 22.01 -10.86
C ASN A 80 -0.52 23.38 -10.74
N GLU A 81 0.82 23.42 -10.66
CA GLU A 81 1.64 24.63 -10.46
C GLU A 81 1.47 25.32 -9.09
N PHE A 82 0.71 24.75 -8.16
CA PHE A 82 0.58 25.24 -6.78
C PHE A 82 1.44 24.42 -5.81
N ILE A 83 2.04 25.12 -4.84
CA ILE A 83 2.82 24.49 -3.76
C ILE A 83 1.91 24.30 -2.55
N PHE A 84 1.79 23.06 -2.09
CA PHE A 84 1.05 22.68 -0.88
C PHE A 84 2.01 22.08 0.16
N GLY A 85 1.60 22.08 1.43
CA GLY A 85 2.33 21.44 2.53
C GLY A 85 3.35 22.34 3.22
N THR A 86 4.19 21.72 4.04
CA THR A 86 5.23 22.40 4.86
C THR A 86 6.52 21.59 4.89
N ILE A 87 7.65 22.26 5.16
CA ILE A 87 8.94 21.59 5.43
C ILE A 87 8.90 20.86 6.78
N ASP A 88 8.14 21.38 7.73
CA ASP A 88 7.90 20.76 9.04
C ASP A 88 6.78 19.72 8.95
N CYS A 89 7.02 18.64 8.20
CA CYS A 89 6.03 17.61 7.89
C CYS A 89 6.35 16.23 8.45
N LEU A 90 7.41 16.07 9.25
CA LEU A 90 7.80 14.80 9.86
C LEU A 90 6.90 14.46 11.05
N THR A 91 5.62 14.27 10.73
CA THR A 91 4.54 13.96 11.67
C THR A 91 3.87 12.65 11.30
N LEU A 92 3.22 12.04 12.28
CA LEU A 92 2.37 10.87 12.09
C LEU A 92 0.97 11.11 12.64
N ASP A 93 0.00 10.40 12.08
CA ASP A 93 -1.37 10.38 12.55
C ASP A 93 -1.65 9.04 13.23
N ILE A 94 -2.24 9.08 14.42
CA ILE A 94 -2.56 7.89 15.23
C ILE A 94 -4.06 7.75 15.36
N TYR A 95 -4.57 6.57 15.05
CA TYR A 95 -5.98 6.20 15.18
C TYR A 95 -6.08 5.06 16.20
N VAL A 96 -6.81 5.29 17.29
CA VAL A 96 -6.87 4.37 18.44
C VAL A 96 -8.33 3.95 18.66
N PRO A 97 -8.69 2.67 18.45
CA PRO A 97 -10.03 2.20 18.77
C PRO A 97 -10.27 2.26 20.29
N ASN A 98 -11.53 2.39 20.69
CA ASN A 98 -11.89 2.40 22.11
C ASN A 98 -11.68 1.00 22.74
N ALA A 99 -10.50 0.78 23.33
CA ALA A 99 -10.10 -0.47 23.98
C ALA A 99 -9.25 -0.19 25.23
N PRO A 100 -9.83 0.43 26.29
CA PRO A 100 -9.07 0.89 27.44
C PRO A 100 -8.37 -0.27 28.16
N GLY A 101 -7.08 -0.12 28.45
CA GLY A 101 -6.27 -1.10 29.18
C GLY A 101 -5.85 -2.34 28.38
N VAL A 102 -6.13 -2.39 27.07
CA VAL A 102 -5.77 -3.52 26.20
C VAL A 102 -4.64 -3.10 25.26
N LEU A 103 -3.52 -3.84 25.29
CA LEU A 103 -2.49 -3.70 24.27
C LEU A 103 -2.99 -4.31 22.95
N LEU A 104 -3.05 -3.48 21.91
CA LEU A 104 -3.45 -3.90 20.58
C LEU A 104 -2.24 -3.99 19.64
N PRO A 105 -2.29 -4.85 18.60
CA PRO A 105 -1.33 -4.78 17.52
C PRO A 105 -1.35 -3.40 16.85
N VAL A 106 -0.18 -2.87 16.56
CA VAL A 106 -0.02 -1.59 15.86
C VAL A 106 0.20 -1.86 14.38
N MET A 107 -0.66 -1.28 13.54
CA MET A 107 -0.48 -1.28 12.09
C MET A 107 0.03 0.09 11.66
N VAL A 108 1.24 0.14 11.10
CA VAL A 108 1.84 1.37 10.57
C VAL A 108 1.66 1.40 9.07
N TRP A 109 0.96 2.41 8.56
CA TRP A 109 0.73 2.58 7.13
C TRP A 109 1.71 3.62 6.55
N ILE A 110 2.55 3.20 5.61
CA ILE A 110 3.49 4.08 4.92
C ILE A 110 2.87 4.48 3.58
N LYS A 111 2.37 5.72 3.50
CA LYS A 111 1.78 6.25 2.26
C LYS A 111 2.89 6.56 1.25
N ARG A 112 2.61 6.27 -0.02
CA ARG A 112 3.48 6.68 -1.13
C ARG A 112 3.07 8.07 -1.58
N GLU A 113 3.93 9.07 -1.38
CA GLU A 113 3.66 10.44 -1.82
C GLU A 113 4.30 10.79 -3.18
N SER A 114 5.32 10.04 -3.64
CA SER A 114 5.96 10.26 -4.96
C SER A 114 6.78 9.06 -5.44
N GLU A 115 7.31 9.14 -6.66
CA GLU A 115 8.17 8.11 -7.28
C GLU A 115 9.56 8.06 -6.63
N PHE A 116 9.98 6.86 -6.21
CA PHE A 116 11.34 6.61 -5.75
C PHE A 116 12.26 6.37 -6.95
N LYS A 117 13.39 7.08 -7.01
CA LYS A 117 14.49 6.71 -7.92
C LYS A 117 15.21 5.49 -7.36
N HIS A 118 15.50 4.52 -8.22
CA HIS A 118 15.98 3.17 -7.88
C HIS A 118 17.29 3.10 -7.08
N ASN A 119 18.12 4.14 -7.13
CA ASN A 119 19.35 4.26 -6.34
C ASN A 119 19.38 5.62 -5.64
N GLU A 120 19.70 5.60 -4.35
CA GLU A 120 19.89 6.82 -3.57
C GLU A 120 21.11 7.58 -4.07
N LYS A 121 20.97 8.90 -4.27
CA LYS A 121 22.14 9.77 -4.50
C LYS A 121 22.93 9.84 -3.21
N LYS A 122 24.23 9.52 -3.27
CA LYS A 122 25.12 9.65 -2.11
C LYS A 122 25.46 11.11 -1.87
N PHE A 123 25.28 11.56 -0.63
CA PHE A 123 25.71 12.88 -0.17
C PHE A 123 26.82 12.72 0.89
N ALA A 124 27.81 13.60 0.87
CA ALA A 124 28.91 13.55 1.83
C ALA A 124 28.38 13.74 3.26
N GLY A 125 28.73 12.82 4.17
CA GLY A 125 28.28 12.85 5.57
C GLY A 125 26.84 12.35 5.81
N VAL A 126 26.16 11.82 4.79
CA VAL A 126 24.83 11.21 4.93
C VAL A 126 24.95 9.70 4.70
N GLU A 127 24.49 8.91 5.68
CA GLU A 127 24.41 7.46 5.56
C GLU A 127 23.34 7.08 4.53
N SER A 128 23.72 6.27 3.53
CA SER A 128 22.78 5.80 2.52
C SER A 128 21.95 4.62 3.04
N PHE A 129 20.63 4.70 2.88
CA PHE A 129 19.70 3.64 3.23
C PHE A 129 19.61 2.56 2.13
N ILE A 130 19.48 2.96 0.87
CA ILE A 130 19.45 2.04 -0.29
C ILE A 130 20.75 2.19 -1.07
N SER A 131 21.76 1.44 -0.62
CA SER A 131 23.13 1.51 -1.17
C SER A 131 23.37 0.58 -2.36
N GLU A 132 22.47 -0.37 -2.62
CA GLU A 132 22.53 -1.31 -3.73
C GLU A 132 21.14 -1.52 -4.36
N HIS A 133 21.10 -1.98 -5.62
CA HIS A 133 19.84 -2.27 -6.31
C HIS A 133 19.05 -3.33 -5.52
N PRO A 134 17.73 -3.14 -5.29
CA PRO A 134 16.88 -4.06 -4.52
C PRO A 134 16.92 -5.55 -4.89
N ARG A 135 17.28 -5.87 -6.15
CA ARG A 135 17.43 -7.25 -6.65
C ARG A 135 18.60 -8.01 -6.01
N ASN A 136 19.58 -7.28 -5.47
CA ASN A 136 20.80 -7.83 -4.89
C ASN A 136 20.72 -7.90 -3.35
N ILE A 137 19.69 -7.27 -2.76
CA ILE A 137 19.55 -7.20 -1.31
C ILE A 137 19.47 -8.61 -0.73
N LYS A 138 20.39 -8.87 0.19
CA LYS A 138 20.35 -10.04 1.07
C LYS A 138 19.81 -9.61 2.42
N SER A 139 18.67 -10.18 2.83
CA SER A 139 18.02 -9.83 4.09
C SER A 139 17.99 -11.03 5.02
N SER A 140 18.74 -10.96 6.11
CA SER A 140 18.67 -11.94 7.20
C SER A 140 17.35 -11.89 7.97
N LYS A 141 16.59 -10.79 7.87
CA LYS A 141 15.28 -10.63 8.51
C LYS A 141 14.17 -11.39 7.78
N ALA A 142 14.33 -11.65 6.47
CA ALA A 142 13.30 -12.27 5.66
C ALA A 142 12.86 -13.65 6.20
N SER A 143 13.78 -14.43 6.79
CA SER A 143 13.47 -15.75 7.35
C SER A 143 12.59 -15.73 8.60
N SER A 144 12.59 -14.63 9.36
CA SER A 144 11.85 -14.50 10.63
C SER A 144 10.61 -13.62 10.54
N THR A 145 10.39 -12.94 9.40
CA THR A 145 9.30 -11.98 9.24
C THR A 145 8.17 -12.61 8.41
N PRO A 146 6.95 -12.76 8.97
CA PRO A 146 5.75 -13.02 8.19
C PRO A 146 5.51 -11.89 7.19
N ILE A 147 5.10 -12.21 5.96
CA ILE A 147 4.89 -11.23 4.89
C ILE A 147 3.57 -11.53 4.19
N ILE A 148 2.75 -10.50 3.97
CA ILE A 148 1.69 -10.51 2.94
C ILE A 148 2.22 -9.72 1.75
N ILE A 149 2.05 -10.25 0.54
CA ILE A 149 2.39 -9.57 -0.71
C ILE A 149 1.30 -9.84 -1.75
N GLY A 150 0.98 -8.88 -2.59
CA GLY A 150 -0.02 -9.07 -3.63
C GLY A 150 -0.26 -7.81 -4.43
N TYR A 151 -1.26 -7.87 -5.29
CA TYR A 151 -1.66 -6.78 -6.18
C TYR A 151 -3.16 -6.82 -6.42
N GLY A 152 -3.75 -5.66 -6.65
CA GLY A 152 -5.01 -5.51 -7.37
C GLY A 152 -4.81 -5.25 -8.86
N ASP A 153 -5.92 -5.08 -9.57
CA ASP A 153 -5.91 -4.53 -10.92
C ASP A 153 -5.78 -2.99 -10.89
N LEU A 154 -5.14 -2.44 -11.93
CA LEU A 154 -5.02 -0.99 -12.12
C LEU A 154 -6.25 -0.41 -12.84
N PRO A 155 -6.54 0.89 -12.66
CA PRO A 155 -7.48 1.61 -13.51
C PRO A 155 -7.08 1.51 -15.00
N PRO A 156 -8.04 1.58 -15.94
CA PRO A 156 -7.73 1.58 -17.37
C PRO A 156 -6.88 2.81 -17.76
N MET A 157 -5.78 2.58 -18.47
CA MET A 157 -4.87 3.61 -18.99
C MET A 157 -5.05 3.86 -20.50
N PRO A 158 -4.66 5.03 -21.04
CA PRO A 158 -4.63 5.28 -22.49
C PRO A 158 -3.57 4.44 -23.22
N ALA A 159 -3.97 3.74 -24.29
CA ALA A 159 -3.14 2.77 -25.03
C ALA A 159 -1.73 3.24 -25.49
N PRO A 160 -1.53 4.49 -25.97
CA PRO A 160 -0.21 4.93 -26.42
C PRO A 160 0.83 5.02 -25.31
N VAL A 161 0.41 5.37 -24.09
CA VAL A 161 1.30 5.43 -22.91
C VAL A 161 1.65 4.00 -22.44
N MET A 162 0.76 3.04 -22.64
CA MET A 162 0.93 1.66 -22.17
C MET A 162 2.00 0.87 -22.92
N TYR A 163 2.28 1.21 -24.18
CA TYR A 163 3.09 0.37 -25.07
C TYR A 163 4.60 0.52 -24.86
N GLU A 164 5.07 1.73 -24.53
CA GLU A 164 6.51 2.06 -24.51
C GLU A 164 7.15 2.01 -23.11
N ILE A 165 6.35 1.94 -22.04
CA ILE A 165 6.86 2.00 -20.66
C ILE A 165 7.88 0.89 -20.38
N TRP A 166 7.63 -0.33 -20.85
CA TRP A 166 8.52 -1.45 -20.55
C TRP A 166 9.88 -1.33 -21.22
N ILE A 167 9.95 -0.68 -22.39
CA ILE A 167 11.19 -0.45 -23.13
C ILE A 167 12.11 0.49 -22.35
N SER A 168 11.55 1.43 -21.59
CA SER A 168 12.32 2.45 -20.88
C SER A 168 13.31 1.91 -19.84
N ASP A 169 13.14 0.67 -19.36
CA ASP A 169 14.10 0.03 -18.43
C ASP A 169 15.19 -0.79 -19.15
N PHE A 170 15.13 -0.89 -20.48
CA PHE A 170 16.12 -1.55 -21.31
C PHE A 170 16.86 -0.51 -22.17
N ASP A 171 18.18 -0.46 -22.04
CA ASP A 171 19.07 0.39 -22.83
C ASP A 171 19.32 -0.20 -24.24
N MET A 172 18.23 -0.35 -25.00
CA MET A 172 18.26 -0.81 -26.39
C MET A 172 18.20 0.38 -27.35
N LYS A 173 18.97 0.32 -28.43
CA LYS A 173 18.87 1.31 -29.50
C LYS A 173 17.67 0.99 -30.39
N GLU A 174 16.79 1.97 -30.62
CA GLU A 174 15.54 1.79 -31.40
C GLU A 174 15.77 1.25 -32.83
N ASP A 175 16.93 1.52 -33.43
CA ASP A 175 17.29 1.07 -34.77
C ASP A 175 17.95 -0.32 -34.80
N SER A 176 18.23 -0.93 -33.64
CA SER A 176 18.89 -2.23 -33.56
C SER A 176 17.98 -3.40 -33.89
N GLU A 177 18.56 -4.49 -34.38
CA GLU A 177 17.85 -5.76 -34.58
C GLU A 177 17.29 -6.32 -33.27
N ASP A 178 18.04 -6.17 -32.18
CA ASP A 178 17.63 -6.63 -30.84
C ASP A 178 16.37 -5.89 -30.35
N TYR A 179 16.29 -4.58 -30.59
CA TYR A 179 15.09 -3.79 -30.28
C TYR A 179 13.88 -4.29 -31.08
N ARG A 180 14.04 -4.44 -32.39
CA ARG A 180 12.95 -4.92 -33.27
C ARG A 180 12.46 -6.31 -32.84
N PHE A 181 13.40 -7.22 -32.56
CA PHE A 181 13.06 -8.56 -32.11
C PHE A 181 12.37 -8.57 -30.74
N ALA A 182 12.86 -7.77 -29.78
CA ALA A 182 12.23 -7.63 -28.47
C ALA A 182 10.80 -7.09 -28.58
N TYR A 183 10.62 -6.05 -29.40
CA TYR A 183 9.33 -5.45 -29.70
C TYR A 183 8.36 -6.47 -30.31
N ASP A 184 8.80 -7.19 -31.34
CA ASP A 184 7.98 -8.18 -32.04
C ASP A 184 7.56 -9.33 -31.11
N VAL A 185 8.47 -9.82 -30.26
CA VAL A 185 8.15 -10.88 -29.30
C VAL A 185 7.08 -10.45 -28.29
N VAL A 186 7.20 -9.24 -27.73
CA VAL A 186 6.19 -8.68 -26.81
C VAL A 186 4.87 -8.47 -27.54
N ARG A 187 4.92 -7.91 -28.75
CA ARG A 187 3.75 -7.65 -29.58
C ARG A 187 3.00 -8.95 -29.90
N GLN A 188 3.71 -9.98 -30.36
CA GLN A 188 3.15 -11.28 -30.70
C GLN A 188 2.48 -11.92 -29.50
N PHE A 189 3.15 -11.94 -28.34
CA PHE A 189 2.63 -12.57 -27.14
C PHE A 189 1.35 -11.90 -26.60
N TYR A 190 1.26 -10.57 -26.69
CA TYR A 190 0.14 -9.82 -26.13
C TYR A 190 -0.99 -9.49 -27.12
N PHE A 191 -0.77 -9.42 -28.44
CA PHE A 191 -1.74 -8.80 -29.37
C PHE A 191 -2.18 -9.66 -30.56
N GLU A 192 -1.45 -10.68 -30.99
CA GLU A 192 -1.74 -11.35 -32.28
C GLU A 192 -2.86 -12.40 -32.26
N GLU A 193 -3.37 -12.80 -31.09
CA GLU A 193 -4.44 -13.81 -30.97
C GLU A 193 -5.72 -13.34 -30.25
N GLU A 194 -5.98 -12.04 -30.14
CA GLU A 194 -7.13 -11.45 -29.38
C GLU A 194 -7.23 -11.87 -27.88
N LYS A 195 -6.22 -12.57 -27.34
CA LYS A 195 -6.27 -13.16 -25.99
C LYS A 195 -5.99 -12.17 -24.86
N VAL A 196 -5.40 -11.00 -25.13
CA VAL A 196 -4.90 -10.07 -24.09
C VAL A 196 -5.00 -8.60 -24.54
N ASN A 197 -5.38 -7.69 -23.63
CA ASN A 197 -5.45 -6.24 -23.86
C ASN A 197 -4.14 -5.55 -23.37
N ALA A 198 -3.78 -4.39 -23.92
CA ALA A 198 -2.64 -3.55 -23.52
C ALA A 198 -2.58 -3.28 -21.99
N SER A 199 -3.72 -3.27 -21.31
CA SER A 199 -3.79 -3.17 -19.85
C SER A 199 -3.08 -4.33 -19.13
N ASN A 200 -3.16 -5.55 -19.66
CA ASN A 200 -2.46 -6.70 -19.06
C ASN A 200 -0.94 -6.60 -19.26
N LEU A 201 -0.46 -6.15 -20.43
CA LEU A 201 0.96 -5.91 -20.66
C LEU A 201 1.51 -4.97 -19.59
N LEU A 202 0.83 -3.84 -19.40
CA LEU A 202 1.21 -2.83 -18.43
C LEU A 202 1.17 -3.35 -16.98
N ILE A 203 0.05 -3.96 -16.56
CA ILE A 203 -0.10 -4.47 -15.18
C ILE A 203 0.89 -5.59 -14.91
N ASP A 204 1.13 -6.47 -15.89
CA ASP A 204 2.13 -7.52 -15.76
C ASP A 204 3.52 -6.92 -15.58
N TYR A 205 3.86 -5.89 -16.35
CA TYR A 205 5.16 -5.22 -16.30
C TYR A 205 5.38 -4.42 -15.02
N LEU A 206 4.44 -3.54 -14.65
CA LEU A 206 4.59 -2.60 -13.52
C LEU A 206 4.35 -3.23 -12.16
N LEU A 207 3.49 -4.26 -12.07
CA LEU A 207 3.07 -4.82 -10.78
C LEU A 207 3.30 -6.33 -10.69
N ARG A 208 2.63 -7.13 -11.51
CA ARG A 208 2.53 -8.58 -11.27
C ARG A 208 3.89 -9.26 -11.35
N TYR A 209 4.70 -8.93 -12.36
CA TYR A 209 6.03 -9.53 -12.52
C TYR A 209 7.05 -9.02 -11.49
N PRO A 210 7.16 -7.71 -11.18
CA PRO A 210 7.95 -7.23 -10.05
C PRO A 210 7.58 -7.89 -8.72
N ILE A 211 6.29 -8.02 -8.41
CA ILE A 211 5.80 -8.70 -7.20
C ILE A 211 6.12 -10.20 -7.24
N HIS A 212 5.99 -10.84 -8.39
CA HIS A 212 6.39 -12.22 -8.59
C HIS A 212 7.87 -12.43 -8.26
N ARG A 213 8.75 -11.61 -8.83
CA ARG A 213 10.20 -11.65 -8.56
C ARG A 213 10.53 -11.36 -7.10
N MET A 214 9.87 -10.36 -6.49
CA MET A 214 10.07 -10.04 -5.08
C MET A 214 9.73 -11.23 -4.18
N ALA A 215 8.60 -11.88 -4.44
CA ALA A 215 8.20 -13.08 -3.71
C ALA A 215 9.21 -14.23 -3.86
N GLU A 216 9.78 -14.43 -5.06
CA GLU A 216 10.87 -15.40 -5.24
C GLU A 216 12.15 -15.02 -4.49
N LEU A 217 12.52 -13.74 -4.52
CA LEU A 217 13.68 -13.21 -3.80
C LEU A 217 13.53 -13.39 -2.28
N LEU A 218 12.33 -13.17 -1.74
CA LEU A 218 12.03 -13.42 -0.33
C LEU A 218 12.22 -14.91 0.03
N LEU A 219 11.72 -15.82 -0.80
CA LEU A 219 11.92 -17.27 -0.60
C LEU A 219 13.40 -17.68 -0.73
N GLN A 220 14.17 -17.03 -1.61
CA GLN A 220 15.61 -17.25 -1.74
C GLN A 220 16.38 -16.75 -0.51
N ASN A 221 15.89 -15.68 0.11
CA ASN A 221 16.39 -15.14 1.39
C ASN A 221 15.84 -15.90 2.62
N GLY A 222 15.26 -17.09 2.43
CA GLY A 222 14.85 -17.98 3.52
C GLY A 222 13.50 -17.66 4.15
N ALA A 223 12.71 -16.75 3.58
CA ALA A 223 11.34 -16.53 4.06
C ALA A 223 10.51 -17.81 3.89
N THR A 224 9.82 -18.22 4.95
CA THR A 224 8.95 -19.40 4.96
C THR A 224 7.47 -19.05 5.10
N ASN A 225 7.17 -17.82 5.52
CA ASN A 225 5.83 -17.35 5.81
C ASN A 225 5.45 -16.15 4.94
N VAL A 226 5.34 -16.38 3.63
CA VAL A 226 4.95 -15.36 2.64
C VAL A 226 3.57 -15.70 2.08
N TYR A 227 2.56 -14.89 2.35
CA TYR A 227 1.20 -15.07 1.87
C TYR A 227 0.97 -14.21 0.63
N ARG A 228 0.51 -14.82 -0.46
CA ARG A 228 0.23 -14.08 -1.71
C ARG A 228 -1.26 -13.87 -1.93
N TYR A 229 -1.69 -12.66 -2.25
CA TYR A 229 -3.06 -12.38 -2.70
C TYR A 229 -3.12 -11.86 -4.13
N VAL A 230 -4.28 -12.02 -4.74
CA VAL A 230 -4.71 -11.30 -5.94
C VAL A 230 -6.06 -10.68 -5.60
N PHE A 231 -6.17 -9.36 -5.72
CA PHE A 231 -7.43 -8.65 -5.50
C PHE A 231 -8.12 -8.47 -6.85
N SER A 232 -9.20 -9.21 -7.08
CA SER A 232 -9.93 -9.24 -8.36
C SER A 232 -11.32 -8.62 -8.26
N TYR A 233 -11.76 -8.23 -7.06
CA TYR A 233 -13.04 -7.57 -6.90
C TYR A 233 -13.07 -6.22 -7.62
N ASN A 234 -14.11 -6.00 -8.42
CA ASN A 234 -14.38 -4.76 -9.13
C ASN A 234 -15.72 -4.21 -8.63
N GLY A 235 -15.68 -3.37 -7.60
CA GLY A 235 -16.86 -2.82 -6.93
C GLY A 235 -17.02 -1.30 -7.08
N GLY A 236 -17.83 -0.71 -6.21
CA GLY A 236 -18.18 0.71 -6.29
C GLY A 236 -17.07 1.66 -5.83
N ARG A 237 -16.09 1.17 -5.05
CA ARG A 237 -15.00 1.95 -4.45
C ARG A 237 -13.75 2.00 -5.35
N ILE A 238 -13.95 2.08 -6.65
CA ILE A 238 -12.87 2.18 -7.65
C ILE A 238 -12.59 3.64 -7.93
N ILE A 239 -11.30 3.95 -8.09
CA ILE A 239 -10.83 5.26 -8.52
C ILE A 239 -11.27 5.48 -9.96
N LYS A 240 -12.16 6.45 -10.15
CA LYS A 240 -12.67 6.84 -11.47
C LYS A 240 -11.81 7.90 -12.16
N ASP A 241 -10.98 8.61 -11.39
CA ASP A 241 -10.04 9.56 -11.97
C ASP A 241 -8.91 8.81 -12.65
N PRO A 242 -8.70 9.01 -13.96
CA PRO A 242 -7.53 8.49 -14.63
C PRO A 242 -6.25 8.88 -13.87
N LEU A 243 -6.05 10.13 -13.44
CA LEU A 243 -4.77 10.62 -12.90
C LEU A 243 -4.25 9.90 -11.64
N ASP A 244 -5.12 9.19 -10.91
CA ASP A 244 -4.76 8.40 -9.72
C ASP A 244 -4.37 6.94 -10.05
N PHE A 245 -3.92 6.69 -11.29
CA PHE A 245 -3.58 5.39 -11.89
C PHE A 245 -2.75 4.42 -11.04
N PHE A 246 -1.99 4.91 -10.06
CA PHE A 246 -1.02 4.14 -9.30
C PHE A 246 -1.50 3.73 -7.91
N ILE A 247 -2.73 4.08 -7.54
CA ILE A 247 -3.34 3.65 -6.29
C ILE A 247 -4.08 2.34 -6.58
N GLY A 248 -3.62 1.24 -5.98
CA GLY A 248 -4.28 -0.05 -6.10
C GLY A 248 -5.70 0.02 -5.54
N ASN A 249 -6.69 -0.41 -6.32
CA ASN A 249 -8.11 -0.33 -5.93
C ASN A 249 -8.40 -1.02 -4.58
N GLU A 250 -7.60 -1.99 -4.18
CA GLU A 250 -7.75 -2.69 -2.90
C GLU A 250 -7.58 -1.77 -1.69
N ILE A 251 -6.81 -0.68 -1.80
CA ILE A 251 -6.57 0.20 -0.66
C ILE A 251 -7.84 0.87 -0.18
N ASN A 252 -8.76 1.11 -1.12
CA ASN A 252 -10.04 1.76 -0.85
C ASN A 252 -10.99 0.85 -0.05
N TYR A 253 -10.70 -0.45 0.02
CA TYR A 253 -11.42 -1.42 0.83
C TYR A 253 -10.77 -1.66 2.20
N LEU A 254 -9.51 -1.23 2.36
CA LEU A 254 -8.77 -1.36 3.61
C LEU A 254 -8.78 -0.06 4.43
N LEU A 255 -8.71 1.09 3.76
CA LEU A 255 -8.69 2.43 4.35
C LEU A 255 -9.88 3.25 3.84
N ASP A 256 -10.53 3.98 4.74
CA ASP A 256 -11.61 4.90 4.39
C ASP A 256 -11.02 6.28 4.11
N ASP A 257 -11.17 6.77 2.88
CA ASP A 257 -10.75 8.12 2.48
C ASP A 257 -11.98 8.99 2.16
N ALA A 258 -11.91 10.27 2.50
CA ALA A 258 -13.00 11.24 2.35
C ALA A 258 -13.34 11.56 0.89
N VAL A 259 -12.51 11.14 -0.07
CA VAL A 259 -12.64 11.40 -1.51
C VAL A 259 -13.73 10.54 -2.18
N PHE A 260 -14.20 9.47 -1.52
CA PHE A 260 -15.13 8.52 -2.17
C PHE A 260 -16.60 8.84 -1.94
N ASP A 261 -17.35 8.94 -3.05
CA ASP A 261 -18.80 9.08 -3.07
C ASP A 261 -19.47 7.84 -2.43
N LYS A 262 -20.22 8.07 -1.34
CA LYS A 262 -20.58 7.09 -0.31
C LYS A 262 -21.74 6.18 -0.70
N THR A 263 -21.69 5.55 -1.87
CA THR A 263 -22.60 4.43 -2.19
C THR A 263 -21.89 3.10 -2.00
N THR A 264 -21.48 2.79 -0.76
CA THR A 264 -20.93 1.48 -0.42
C THR A 264 -22.02 0.41 -0.51
N THR A 265 -21.90 -0.49 -1.48
CA THR A 265 -22.86 -1.59 -1.70
C THR A 265 -22.73 -2.67 -0.62
N ARG A 266 -23.63 -3.66 -0.63
CA ARG A 266 -23.54 -4.80 0.29
C ARG A 266 -22.30 -5.66 -0.02
N GLU A 267 -22.01 -5.79 -1.30
CA GLU A 267 -20.85 -6.45 -1.87
C GLU A 267 -19.56 -5.75 -1.45
N ASP A 268 -19.52 -4.42 -1.52
CA ASP A 268 -18.36 -3.65 -1.04
C ASP A 268 -18.15 -3.86 0.47
N LYS A 269 -19.21 -3.85 1.28
CA LYS A 269 -19.11 -4.12 2.74
C LYS A 269 -18.56 -5.51 3.01
N PHE A 270 -19.02 -6.52 2.29
CA PHE A 270 -18.48 -7.87 2.41
C PHE A 270 -16.97 -7.89 2.13
N ILE A 271 -16.50 -7.21 1.09
CA ILE A 271 -15.07 -7.16 0.74
C ILE A 271 -14.26 -6.37 1.78
N ILE A 272 -14.80 -5.27 2.33
CA ILE A 272 -14.20 -4.54 3.46
C ILE A 272 -14.05 -5.49 4.66
N ASP A 273 -15.09 -6.24 5.01
CA ASP A 273 -15.06 -7.18 6.13
C ASP A 273 -14.00 -8.28 5.90
N VAL A 274 -13.93 -8.85 4.69
CA VAL A 274 -12.92 -9.85 4.33
C VAL A 274 -11.50 -9.29 4.45
N ILE A 275 -11.21 -8.16 3.80
CA ILE A 275 -9.83 -7.63 3.71
C ILE A 275 -9.35 -7.12 5.08
N THR A 276 -10.19 -6.40 5.83
CA THR A 276 -9.84 -5.92 7.17
C THR A 276 -9.66 -7.08 8.15
N THR A 277 -10.46 -8.15 8.05
CA THR A 277 -10.28 -9.37 8.85
C THR A 277 -8.94 -10.05 8.55
N LEU A 278 -8.59 -10.22 7.27
CA LEU A 278 -7.34 -10.85 6.87
C LEU A 278 -6.11 -10.07 7.35
N TRP A 279 -6.11 -8.74 7.19
CA TRP A 279 -4.98 -7.88 7.60
C TRP A 279 -4.87 -7.78 9.13
N THR A 280 -5.98 -7.63 9.84
CA THR A 280 -5.95 -7.55 11.32
C THR A 280 -5.59 -8.88 11.96
N ASN A 281 -6.04 -10.02 11.40
CA ASN A 281 -5.58 -11.34 11.83
C ASN A 281 -4.08 -11.51 11.61
N PHE A 282 -3.58 -11.07 10.47
CA PHE A 282 -2.15 -11.11 10.19
C PHE A 282 -1.35 -10.26 11.18
N ALA A 283 -1.81 -9.05 11.50
CA ALA A 283 -1.18 -8.19 12.51
C ALA A 283 -1.21 -8.83 13.92
N LYS A 284 -2.29 -9.52 14.28
CA LYS A 284 -2.45 -10.19 15.58
C LYS A 284 -1.64 -11.48 15.71
N PHE A 285 -1.59 -12.29 14.65
CA PHE A 285 -1.19 -13.69 14.74
C PHE A 285 -0.07 -14.10 13.77
N GLY A 286 0.37 -13.21 12.88
CA GLY A 286 1.29 -13.55 11.79
C GLY A 286 0.69 -14.52 10.75
N ASN A 287 -0.62 -14.76 10.83
CA ASN A 287 -1.39 -15.66 9.96
C ASN A 287 -2.72 -14.99 9.59
N PRO A 288 -3.03 -14.76 8.30
CA PRO A 288 -4.27 -14.06 7.90
C PRO A 288 -5.56 -14.85 8.18
N THR A 289 -5.46 -16.18 8.26
CA THR A 289 -6.60 -17.09 8.47
C THR A 289 -6.28 -18.07 9.60
N PRO A 290 -6.15 -17.56 10.85
CA PRO A 290 -5.80 -18.41 11.99
C PRO A 290 -6.87 -19.47 12.24
N GLN A 291 -8.14 -19.11 12.01
CA GLN A 291 -9.33 -19.97 12.09
C GLN A 291 -10.14 -19.85 10.78
N ILE A 292 -10.86 -20.91 10.44
CA ILE A 292 -11.80 -20.91 9.32
C ILE A 292 -13.15 -20.40 9.81
N THR A 293 -13.71 -19.46 9.06
CA THR A 293 -15.01 -18.83 9.37
C THR A 293 -15.84 -18.76 8.09
N GLU A 294 -17.12 -18.38 8.21
CA GLU A 294 -17.96 -18.12 7.03
C GLU A 294 -17.40 -16.97 6.17
N LEU A 295 -16.78 -15.96 6.80
CA LEU A 295 -16.21 -14.80 6.13
C LEU A 295 -14.88 -15.13 5.42
N THR A 296 -14.02 -15.91 6.06
CA THR A 296 -12.74 -16.38 5.50
C THR A 296 -12.71 -17.91 5.48
N PRO A 297 -13.37 -18.55 4.50
CA PRO A 297 -13.57 -20.00 4.49
C PRO A 297 -12.35 -20.81 4.03
N ILE A 298 -11.30 -20.12 3.56
CA ILE A 298 -10.10 -20.74 2.99
C ILE A 298 -8.93 -20.65 3.96
N LYS A 299 -8.25 -21.77 4.21
CA LYS A 299 -6.97 -21.75 4.91
C LYS A 299 -5.90 -21.20 3.97
N TRP A 300 -5.58 -19.93 4.10
CA TRP A 300 -4.56 -19.28 3.28
C TRP A 300 -3.18 -19.83 3.65
N LYS A 301 -2.55 -20.54 2.72
CA LYS A 301 -1.22 -21.16 2.90
C LYS A 301 -0.12 -20.23 2.36
N PRO A 302 1.05 -20.20 2.99
CA PRO A 302 2.19 -19.46 2.46
C PRO A 302 2.66 -20.06 1.13
N ILE A 303 3.28 -19.22 0.30
CA ILE A 303 3.87 -19.66 -0.96
C ILE A 303 5.05 -20.59 -0.72
N THR A 304 5.23 -21.53 -1.64
CA THR A 304 6.43 -22.36 -1.72
C THR A 304 7.04 -22.24 -3.10
N LYS A 305 8.33 -22.56 -3.23
CA LYS A 305 9.04 -22.62 -4.52
C LYS A 305 8.34 -23.52 -5.57
N LYS A 306 7.49 -24.45 -5.12
CA LYS A 306 6.80 -25.42 -5.99
C LYS A 306 5.37 -25.00 -6.32
N THR A 307 4.62 -24.51 -5.36
CA THR A 307 3.17 -24.35 -5.52
C THR A 307 2.75 -22.91 -5.73
N HIS A 308 3.48 -21.90 -5.23
CA HIS A 308 3.09 -20.48 -5.32
C HIS A 308 1.56 -20.22 -5.19
N PRO A 309 0.87 -20.76 -4.16
CA PRO A 309 -0.54 -20.51 -3.95
C PRO A 309 -0.84 -19.02 -3.80
N TYR A 310 -2.06 -18.62 -4.11
CA TYR A 310 -2.55 -17.29 -3.78
C TYR A 310 -4.00 -17.34 -3.34
N LEU A 311 -4.41 -16.37 -2.52
CA LEU A 311 -5.80 -16.11 -2.22
C LEU A 311 -6.34 -15.10 -3.22
N ASN A 312 -7.37 -15.48 -3.97
CA ASN A 312 -8.14 -14.56 -4.78
C ASN A 312 -9.20 -13.89 -3.90
N ILE A 313 -9.12 -12.57 -3.78
CA ILE A 313 -10.07 -11.75 -3.02
C ILE A 313 -11.08 -11.17 -4.01
N ASP A 314 -12.27 -11.75 -3.97
CA ASP A 314 -13.46 -11.40 -4.75
C ASP A 314 -14.70 -11.85 -3.95
N LEU A 315 -15.91 -11.61 -4.45
CA LEU A 315 -17.16 -12.04 -3.81
C LEU A 315 -17.18 -13.53 -3.48
N LYS A 316 -16.49 -14.33 -4.31
CA LYS A 316 -16.12 -15.71 -3.99
C LYS A 316 -14.63 -15.81 -3.71
N VAL A 317 -14.27 -15.67 -2.44
CA VAL A 317 -12.91 -15.95 -1.97
C VAL A 317 -12.52 -17.36 -2.42
N SER A 318 -11.41 -17.44 -3.15
CA SER A 318 -10.95 -18.66 -3.80
C SER A 318 -9.45 -18.83 -3.68
N GLU A 319 -8.96 -20.07 -3.74
CA GLU A 319 -7.52 -20.33 -3.84
C GLU A 319 -7.13 -20.60 -5.30
N GLY A 320 -5.95 -20.14 -5.66
CA GLY A 320 -5.33 -20.46 -6.95
C GLY A 320 -3.85 -20.77 -6.77
N SER A 321 -3.20 -21.11 -7.87
CA SER A 321 -1.77 -21.43 -7.93
C SER A 321 -1.17 -20.69 -9.11
N ARG A 322 0.04 -20.13 -8.92
CA ARG A 322 0.83 -19.48 -9.98
C ARG A 322 -0.01 -18.45 -10.78
N PRO A 323 -0.40 -17.33 -10.16
CA PRO A 323 -1.27 -16.36 -10.82
C PRO A 323 -0.60 -15.84 -12.10
N ALA A 324 -1.36 -15.78 -13.20
CA ALA A 324 -0.89 -15.40 -14.53
C ALA A 324 0.37 -16.17 -15.00
N HIS A 325 0.43 -17.49 -14.74
CA HIS A 325 1.65 -18.29 -14.89
C HIS A 325 2.37 -18.10 -16.22
N ASP A 326 1.65 -18.19 -17.35
CA ASP A 326 2.26 -18.11 -18.68
C ASP A 326 2.88 -16.73 -18.93
N ARG A 327 2.22 -15.66 -18.47
CA ARG A 327 2.72 -14.28 -18.60
C ARG A 327 3.90 -14.00 -17.68
N MET A 328 3.89 -14.54 -16.45
CA MET A 328 5.05 -14.45 -15.55
C MET A 328 6.25 -15.23 -16.10
N THR A 329 5.99 -16.37 -16.76
CA THR A 329 7.03 -17.17 -17.42
C THR A 329 7.60 -16.44 -18.64
N PHE A 330 6.73 -15.82 -19.45
CA PHE A 330 7.14 -14.95 -20.55
C PHE A 330 8.10 -13.85 -20.08
N TRP A 331 7.69 -13.06 -19.07
CA TRP A 331 8.55 -12.01 -18.53
C TRP A 331 9.84 -12.54 -17.91
N HIS A 332 9.80 -13.69 -17.24
CA HIS A 332 11.00 -14.34 -16.73
C HIS A 332 12.00 -14.69 -17.84
N MET A 333 11.52 -15.23 -18.96
CA MET A 333 12.35 -15.53 -20.12
C MET A 333 12.85 -14.26 -20.80
N PHE A 334 11.99 -13.27 -20.96
CA PHE A 334 12.31 -11.97 -21.55
C PHE A 334 13.45 -11.27 -20.78
N TYR A 335 13.30 -11.12 -19.46
CA TYR A 335 14.34 -10.51 -18.61
C TYR A 335 15.65 -11.31 -18.58
N LYS A 336 15.60 -12.64 -18.75
CA LYS A 336 16.81 -13.46 -18.87
C LYS A 336 17.53 -13.22 -20.19
N LEU A 337 16.78 -13.15 -21.29
CA LEU A 337 17.32 -12.94 -22.63
C LEU A 337 17.95 -11.54 -22.75
N TYR A 338 17.25 -10.52 -22.28
CA TYR A 338 17.67 -9.12 -22.40
C TYR A 338 18.36 -8.57 -21.15
N LYS A 339 18.90 -9.44 -20.29
CA LYS A 339 19.54 -9.05 -19.03
C LYS A 339 20.67 -8.03 -19.23
N ALA A 340 21.40 -8.12 -20.34
CA ALA A 340 22.51 -7.23 -20.66
C ALA A 340 22.07 -5.79 -20.96
N TYR A 341 20.80 -5.60 -21.32
CA TYR A 341 20.23 -4.29 -21.64
C TYR A 341 19.55 -3.64 -20.44
N LEU A 342 19.38 -4.33 -19.30
CA LEU A 342 18.73 -3.73 -18.12
C LEU A 342 19.56 -2.55 -17.59
N ARG A 343 18.88 -1.42 -17.37
CA ARG A 343 19.46 -0.20 -16.79
C ARG A 343 19.89 -0.34 -15.33
#